data_AF-A0A5M8PGP9-F1
#
_entry.id   AF-A0A5M8PGP9-F1
#
_cell.length_a   1.000
_cell.length_b   1.000
_cell.length_c   1.000
_cell.angle_alpha   90.00
_cell.angle_beta   90.00
_cell.angle_gamma   90.00
#
_symmetry.space_group_name_H-M   'P 1'
#
loop_
_entity.id
_entity.type
_entity.pdbx_description
1 polymer ?
#
loop_
_entity_poly.entity_id
_entity_poly.type
_entity_poly.pdbx_seq_one_letter_code
_entity_poly.pdbx_strand_id
1 'polypeptide(L)'
;MDGLGIFGTLILKGPLFEGLGQFFLDEFQLLPRIGARNWGDATTVPVLSEKEMKRAARHKLEKVDGVLWTAASVRGLVLVKFGAREVEGARKWLGSMVKEEHSIQTKFGEGALP
;
A
#
# COMPACT_ATOMS: atom_id res chain seq x y z
N MET A 1 -16.56 -11.45 -6.55
CA MET A 1 -15.29 -10.67 -6.61
C MET A 1 -15.13 -10.32 -8.06
N ASP A 2 -16.00 -9.46 -8.55
CA ASP A 2 -16.20 -9.32 -9.98
C ASP A 2 -15.32 -8.16 -10.43
N GLY A 3 -14.38 -8.42 -11.35
CA GLY A 3 -13.44 -7.42 -11.85
C GLY A 3 -12.01 -7.49 -11.30
N LEU A 4 -11.67 -8.48 -10.47
CA LEU A 4 -10.27 -8.80 -10.14
C LEU A 4 -9.75 -9.86 -11.12
N GLY A 5 -8.77 -9.50 -11.94
CA GLY A 5 -8.14 -10.41 -12.90
C GLY A 5 -6.93 -11.16 -12.33
N ILE A 6 -6.33 -10.64 -11.26
CA ILE A 6 -5.15 -11.25 -10.61
C ILE A 6 -5.24 -11.16 -9.10
N PHE A 7 -4.55 -12.09 -8.43
CA PHE A 7 -4.32 -12.09 -7.00
C PHE A 7 -2.86 -12.44 -6.70
N GLY A 8 -2.34 -11.87 -5.63
CA GLY A 8 -0.98 -12.11 -5.19
C GLY A 8 -0.85 -12.10 -3.67
N THR A 9 0.24 -12.67 -3.19
CA THR A 9 0.64 -12.60 -1.78
C THR A 9 2.09 -12.18 -1.72
N LEU A 10 2.37 -11.10 -1.01
CA LEU A 10 3.71 -10.70 -0.62
C LEU A 10 3.94 -11.16 0.83
N ILE A 11 5.06 -11.86 1.05
CA ILE A 11 5.47 -12.36 2.36
C ILE A 11 6.78 -11.66 2.74
N LEU A 12 6.74 -10.83 3.77
CA LEU A 12 7.90 -10.12 4.29
C LEU A 12 8.34 -10.77 5.59
N LYS A 13 9.53 -11.35 5.62
CA LYS A 13 10.06 -12.06 6.79
C LYS A 13 11.52 -11.72 7.04
N GLY A 14 11.85 -11.44 8.29
CA GLY A 14 13.21 -11.20 8.76
C GLY A 14 13.57 -9.71 8.86
N PRO A 15 14.69 -9.40 9.53
CA PRO A 15 15.04 -8.04 9.97
C PRO A 15 15.32 -7.08 8.81
N LEU A 16 15.73 -7.60 7.65
CA LEU A 16 15.95 -6.75 6.48
C LEU A 16 14.64 -6.15 5.92
N PHE A 17 13.50 -6.80 6.16
CA PHE A 17 12.20 -6.37 5.65
C PHE A 17 11.28 -5.76 6.72
N GLU A 18 11.77 -5.57 7.94
CA GLU A 18 10.95 -5.08 9.05
C GLU A 18 10.36 -3.69 8.78
N GLY A 19 11.16 -2.75 8.26
CA GLY A 19 10.70 -1.41 7.88
C GLY A 19 9.58 -1.45 6.83
N LEU A 20 9.81 -2.19 5.73
CA LEU A 20 8.80 -2.38 4.69
C LEU A 20 7.53 -3.05 5.22
N GLY A 21 7.67 -4.07 6.07
CA GLY A 21 6.54 -4.74 6.71
C GLY A 21 5.73 -3.79 7.58
N GLN A 22 6.39 -3.00 8.41
CA GLN A 22 5.74 -2.00 9.25
C GLN A 22 5.02 -0.93 8.41
N PHE A 23 5.64 -0.47 7.32
CA PHE A 23 5.03 0.47 6.41
C PHE A 23 3.71 -0.06 5.81
N PHE A 24 3.67 -1.32 5.35
CA PHE A 24 2.42 -1.91 4.86
C PHE A 24 1.33 -1.97 5.94
N LEU A 25 1.69 -2.29 7.19
CA LEU A 25 0.75 -2.30 8.30
C LEU A 25 0.20 -0.90 8.61
N ASP A 26 1.07 0.12 8.64
CA ASP A 26 0.70 1.51 8.90
C ASP A 26 -0.22 2.06 7.80
N GLU A 27 0.13 1.83 6.53
CA GLU A 27 -0.70 2.24 5.39
C GLU A 27 -2.05 1.53 5.40
N PHE A 28 -2.07 0.23 5.73
CA PHE A 28 -3.31 -0.54 5.82
C PHE A 28 -4.24 -0.01 6.92
N GLN A 29 -3.70 0.41 8.06
CA GLN A 29 -4.48 0.99 9.15
C GLN A 29 -5.18 2.30 8.75
N LEU A 30 -4.60 3.03 7.80
CA LEU A 30 -5.06 4.33 7.33
C LEU A 30 -6.00 4.24 6.12
N LEU A 31 -6.28 3.03 5.63
CA LEU A 31 -7.30 2.83 4.61
C LEU A 31 -8.69 3.21 5.14
N PRO A 32 -9.55 3.83 4.30
CA PRO A 32 -10.92 4.16 4.69
C PRO A 32 -11.68 2.92 5.14
N ARG A 33 -12.04 2.84 6.42
CA ARG A 33 -12.86 1.75 6.97
C ARG A 33 -14.34 2.03 6.74
N ILE A 34 -15.14 0.97 6.60
CA ILE A 34 -16.59 1.07 6.55
C ILE A 34 -17.06 1.75 7.85
N GLY A 35 -17.78 2.87 7.72
CA GLY A 35 -18.26 3.67 8.86
C GLY A 35 -17.36 4.85 9.26
N ALA A 36 -16.13 4.95 8.77
CA ALA A 36 -15.21 6.07 9.06
C ALA A 36 -15.47 7.34 8.21
N ARG A 37 -16.67 7.47 7.64
CA ARG A 37 -17.07 8.66 6.89
C ARG A 37 -17.26 9.80 7.89
N ASN A 38 -16.36 10.78 7.86
CA ASN A 38 -16.61 12.07 8.50
C ASN A 38 -17.73 12.78 7.72
N TRP A 39 -18.93 12.82 8.30
CA TRP A 39 -20.11 13.54 7.78
C TRP A 39 -20.07 15.04 8.09
N GLY A 40 -18.95 15.56 8.59
CA GLY A 40 -18.81 16.99 8.88
C GLY A 40 -18.64 17.80 7.60
N ASP A 41 -19.32 18.95 7.50
CA ASP A 41 -19.09 19.97 6.48
C ASP A 41 -17.65 20.47 6.58
N ALA A 42 -16.75 19.88 5.79
CA ALA A 42 -15.37 20.31 5.68
C ALA A 42 -15.28 21.51 4.73
N THR A 43 -15.66 22.70 5.22
CA THR A 43 -15.46 23.98 4.52
C THR A 43 -13.98 24.41 4.45
N THR A 44 -13.07 23.67 5.08
CA THR A 44 -11.63 23.93 5.03
C THR A 44 -10.90 22.75 4.43
N VAL A 45 -10.24 22.97 3.28
CA VAL A 45 -9.33 22.00 2.69
C VAL A 45 -8.12 21.87 3.62
N PRO A 46 -7.88 20.72 4.27
CA PRO A 46 -6.72 20.57 5.13
C PRO A 46 -5.43 20.62 4.30
N VAL A 47 -4.43 21.35 4.80
CA VAL A 47 -3.07 21.33 4.22
C VAL A 47 -2.48 19.95 4.50
N LEU A 48 -2.42 19.12 3.46
CA LEU A 48 -1.86 17.77 3.55
C LEU A 48 -0.34 17.83 3.61
N SER A 49 0.25 17.02 4.48
CA SER A 49 1.69 16.75 4.43
C SER A 49 2.07 16.06 3.11
N GLU A 50 3.36 16.12 2.74
CA GLU A 50 3.85 15.45 1.52
C GLU A 50 3.52 13.94 1.51
N LYS A 51 3.62 13.29 2.67
CA LYS A 51 3.27 11.87 2.85
C LYS A 51 1.78 11.62 2.58
N GLU A 52 0.90 12.49 3.08
CA GLU A 52 -0.53 12.37 2.86
C GLU A 52 -0.93 12.65 1.42
N MET A 53 -0.24 13.59 0.74
CA MET A 53 -0.44 13.83 -0.69
C MET A 53 -0.04 12.60 -1.53
N LYS A 54 1.12 11.99 -1.25
CA LYS A 54 1.56 10.76 -1.92
C LYS A 54 0.58 9.61 -1.70
N ARG A 55 0.12 9.41 -0.46
CA ARG A 55 -0.92 8.42 -0.14
C ARG A 55 -2.23 8.70 -0.86
N ALA A 56 -2.70 9.95 -0.88
CA ALA A 56 -3.93 10.31 -1.57
C ALA A 56 -3.85 10.06 -3.08
N ALA A 57 -2.69 10.34 -3.70
CA ALA A 57 -2.44 10.01 -5.09
C ALA A 57 -2.45 8.48 -5.32
N ARG A 58 -1.78 7.71 -4.45
CA ARG A 58 -1.82 6.23 -4.48
C ARG A 58 -3.25 5.70 -4.37
N HIS A 59 -4.04 6.16 -3.40
CA HIS A 59 -5.43 5.70 -3.24
C HIS A 59 -6.31 6.00 -4.47
N LYS A 60 -6.03 7.09 -5.20
CA LYS A 60 -6.72 7.36 -6.48
C LYS A 60 -6.33 6.32 -7.54
N LEU A 61 -5.04 6.01 -7.66
CA LEU A 61 -4.55 5.00 -8.60
C LEU A 61 -5.07 3.60 -8.25
N GLU A 62 -5.05 3.21 -6.97
CA GLU A 62 -5.60 1.94 -6.51
C GLU A 62 -7.07 1.77 -6.94
N LYS A 63 -7.89 2.82 -6.85
CA LYS A 63 -9.28 2.79 -7.33
C LYS A 63 -9.38 2.59 -8.84
N VAL A 64 -8.53 3.26 -9.62
CA VAL A 64 -8.52 3.15 -11.09
C VAL A 64 -8.14 1.74 -11.52
N ASP A 65 -7.08 1.20 -10.92
CA ASP A 65 -6.50 -0.12 -11.22
C ASP A 65 -7.26 -1.28 -10.56
N GLY A 66 -8.27 -0.97 -9.74
CA GLY A 66 -9.06 -1.95 -9.00
C GLY A 66 -8.24 -2.72 -7.97
N VAL A 67 -7.20 -2.09 -7.40
CA VAL A 67 -6.35 -2.70 -6.39
C VAL A 67 -7.10 -2.79 -5.07
N LEU A 68 -7.18 -4.01 -4.54
CA LEU A 68 -7.70 -4.31 -3.21
C LEU A 68 -6.63 -5.08 -2.46
N TRP A 69 -6.32 -4.67 -1.23
CA TRP A 69 -5.27 -5.31 -0.46
C TRP A 69 -5.51 -5.27 1.04
N THR A 70 -4.83 -6.16 1.74
CA THR A 70 -4.85 -6.31 3.19
C THR A 70 -3.44 -6.61 3.69
N ALA A 71 -3.10 -6.17 4.90
CA ALA A 71 -1.86 -6.52 5.56
C ALA A 71 -2.12 -7.02 6.98
N ALA A 72 -1.38 -8.05 7.39
CA ALA A 72 -1.44 -8.59 8.74
C ALA A 72 -0.07 -9.08 9.22
N SER A 73 0.24 -8.85 10.49
CA SER A 73 1.37 -9.49 11.16
C SER A 73 0.93 -10.88 11.66
N VAL A 74 1.64 -11.92 11.24
CA VAL A 74 1.33 -13.31 11.57
C VAL A 74 2.63 -14.04 11.85
N ARG A 75 2.83 -14.57 13.07
CA ARG A 75 3.99 -15.44 13.42
C ARG A 75 5.37 -14.88 12.99
N GLY A 76 5.59 -13.58 13.18
CA GLY A 76 6.87 -12.93 12.87
C GLY A 76 7.12 -12.66 11.38
N LEU A 77 6.08 -12.69 10.55
CA LEU A 77 6.10 -12.17 9.18
C LEU A 77 4.94 -11.19 8.97
N VAL A 78 5.09 -10.31 7.99
CA VAL A 78 3.99 -9.49 7.47
C VAL A 78 3.49 -10.13 6.19
N LEU A 79 2.21 -10.49 6.18
CA LEU A 79 1.52 -11.06 5.03
C LEU A 79 0.65 -9.98 4.39
N VAL A 80 0.91 -9.69 3.11
CA VAL A 80 0.11 -8.76 2.33
C VAL A 80 -0.60 -9.54 1.23
N LYS A 81 -1.94 -9.62 1.29
CA LYS A 81 -2.75 -10.16 0.19
C LYS A 81 -3.28 -9.02 -0.65
N PHE A 82 -3.17 -9.15 -1.96
CA PHE A 82 -3.68 -8.14 -2.89
C PHE A 82 -4.32 -8.78 -4.11
N GLY A 83 -5.18 -8.02 -4.76
CA GLY A 83 -5.72 -8.31 -6.08
C GLY A 83 -5.87 -7.02 -6.87
N ALA A 84 -5.90 -7.13 -8.20
CA ALA A 84 -6.08 -6.00 -9.11
C ALA A 84 -6.87 -6.43 -10.34
N ARG A 85 -7.32 -5.47 -11.15
CA ARG A 85 -7.97 -5.77 -12.44
C ARG A 85 -6.99 -6.43 -13.42
N GLU A 86 -5.76 -5.93 -13.46
CA GLU A 86 -4.71 -6.37 -14.37
C GLU A 86 -3.35 -6.45 -13.66
N VAL A 87 -2.43 -7.26 -14.23
CA VAL A 87 -1.06 -7.44 -13.70
C VAL A 87 -0.33 -6.10 -13.55
N GLU A 88 -0.45 -5.21 -14.54
CA GLU A 88 0.25 -3.93 -14.54
C GLU A 88 -0.18 -3.02 -13.38
N GLY A 89 -1.47 -3.01 -13.03
CA GLY A 89 -1.97 -2.25 -11.89
C GLY A 89 -1.36 -2.74 -10.57
N ALA A 90 -1.30 -4.06 -10.38
CA ALA A 90 -0.65 -4.65 -9.21
C ALA A 90 0.86 -4.37 -9.18
N ARG A 91 1.55 -4.46 -10.32
CA ARG A 91 3.00 -4.19 -10.42
C ARG A 91 3.31 -2.73 -10.08
N LYS A 92 2.57 -1.77 -10.66
CA LYS A 92 2.74 -0.34 -10.38
C LYS A 92 2.47 -0.02 -8.92
N TRP A 93 1.38 -0.54 -8.37
CA TRP A 93 1.03 -0.36 -6.97
C TRP A 93 2.13 -0.91 -6.05
N LEU A 94 2.52 -2.18 -6.21
CA LEU A 94 3.52 -2.82 -5.37
C LEU A 94 4.87 -2.10 -5.46
N GLY A 95 5.28 -1.74 -6.67
CA GLY A 95 6.50 -0.97 -6.89
C GLY A 95 6.45 0.42 -6.24
N SER A 96 5.29 1.09 -6.25
CA SER A 96 5.14 2.38 -5.57
C SER A 96 5.26 2.25 -4.05
N MET A 97 4.69 1.20 -3.46
CA MET A 97 4.80 0.92 -2.02
C MET A 97 6.24 0.67 -1.60
N VAL A 98 6.97 -0.15 -2.36
CA VAL A 98 8.39 -0.45 -2.11
C VAL A 98 9.27 0.79 -2.27
N LYS A 99 9.02 1.61 -3.31
CA LYS A 99 9.80 2.83 -3.57
C LYS A 99 9.57 3.91 -2.50
N GLU A 100 8.33 4.08 -2.04
CA GLU A 100 7.98 5.10 -1.03
C GLU A 100 8.56 4.80 0.36
N GLU A 101 8.80 3.54 0.71
CA GLU A 101 9.36 3.19 2.02
C GLU A 101 10.90 3.27 2.06
N HIS A 102 11.57 3.23 0.90
CA HIS A 102 13.01 3.40 0.68
C HIS A 102 13.94 2.30 1.25
N SER A 103 13.53 1.47 2.22
CA SER A 103 14.49 0.55 2.87
C SER A 103 15.06 -0.50 1.93
N ILE A 104 14.31 -0.91 0.91
CA ILE A 104 14.81 -1.86 -0.10
C ILE A 104 15.97 -1.26 -0.90
N GLN A 105 15.84 -0.01 -1.37
CA GLN A 105 16.92 0.68 -2.06
C GLN A 105 18.13 0.88 -1.14
N THR A 106 17.90 1.27 0.12
CA THR A 106 18.99 1.48 1.09
C THR A 106 19.74 0.19 1.41
N LYS A 107 19.05 -0.94 1.54
CA LYS A 107 19.65 -2.22 1.96
C LYS A 107 20.21 -3.05 0.81
N PHE A 108 19.62 -2.96 -0.38
CA PHE A 108 19.92 -3.83 -1.51
C PHE A 108 20.37 -3.08 -2.78
N GLY A 109 20.37 -1.74 -2.77
CA GLY A 109 20.76 -0.90 -3.90
C GLY A 109 19.63 -0.59 -4.89
N GLU A 110 19.90 0.31 -5.84
CA GLU A 110 18.89 0.81 -6.79
C GLU A 110 18.37 -0.26 -7.75
N GLY A 111 19.23 -1.21 -8.14
CA GLY A 111 18.86 -2.32 -9.03
C GLY A 111 17.88 -3.33 -8.42
N ALA A 112 17.61 -3.25 -7.11
CA ALA A 112 16.64 -4.09 -6.43
C ALA A 112 15.20 -3.56 -6.50
N LEU A 113 14.99 -2.35 -7.04
CA LEU A 113 13.65 -1.78 -7.20
C LEU A 113 12.94 -2.34 -8.45
N PRO A 114 11.65 -2.66 -8.36
CA PRO A 114 10.86 -3.22 -9.46
C PRO A 114 10.41 -2.20 -10.52
#